data_AF-A0A2P8WKW5-F1
#
_entry.id   AF-A0A2P8WKW5-F1
#
_cell.length_a   1.000
_cell.length_b   1.000
_cell.length_c   1.000
_cell.angle_alpha   90.00
_cell.angle_beta   90.00
_cell.angle_gamma   90.00
#
_symmetry.space_group_name_H-M   'P 1'
#
loop_
_entity.id
_entity.type
_entity.pdbx_description
1 polymer ?
#
loop_
_entity_poly.entity_id
_entity_poly.type
_entity_poly.pdbx_seq_one_letter_code
_entity_poly.pdbx_strand_id
1 'polypeptide(L)'
;SLPLYRPEDESELPRIIPVAGQLPLPVEDFKAVPVTTAADPFGLVQFSGVGAWTAVPGWQVILQAEDPVGVLARLKQLPNMPQDAIDEPVLVICDRSQRDWRSDSYYLADRDGQLQVGWFESAPPAKLMGRIVLVMRPKKILDEGYTQELWQIDE
;
A
#
# COMPACT_ATOMS: atom_id res chain seq x y z
N SER A 1 -24.01 -9.46 -29.73
CA SER A 1 -23.63 -8.03 -29.64
C SER A 1 -22.29 -7.93 -28.92
N LEU A 2 -21.54 -6.84 -29.12
CA LEU A 2 -20.29 -6.60 -28.38
C LEU A 2 -20.60 -6.11 -26.96
N PRO A 3 -19.94 -6.64 -25.91
CA PRO A 3 -20.15 -6.20 -24.54
C PRO A 3 -19.32 -4.94 -24.25
N LEU A 4 -19.96 -3.78 -24.32
CA LEU A 4 -19.33 -2.47 -24.11
C LEU A 4 -19.52 -2.02 -22.66
N TYR A 5 -18.42 -1.63 -22.01
CA TYR A 5 -18.40 -1.09 -20.64
C TYR A 5 -17.55 0.19 -20.60
N ARG A 6 -17.92 1.12 -19.73
CA ARG A 6 -17.21 2.37 -19.47
C ARG A 6 -17.16 2.60 -17.96
N PRO A 7 -15.97 2.74 -17.37
CA PRO A 7 -15.83 3.31 -16.04
C PRO A 7 -16.25 4.79 -16.05
N GLU A 8 -17.06 5.20 -15.09
CA GLU A 8 -17.62 6.56 -15.00
C GLU A 8 -16.89 7.42 -13.96
N ASP A 9 -16.14 6.81 -13.03
CA ASP A 9 -15.42 7.51 -11.95
C ASP A 9 -13.97 7.01 -11.81
N GLU A 10 -13.05 7.90 -11.40
CA GLU A 10 -11.63 7.54 -11.18
C GLU A 10 -11.45 6.46 -10.12
N SER A 11 -12.35 6.38 -9.12
CA SER A 11 -12.30 5.35 -8.09
C SER A 11 -12.62 3.94 -8.60
N GLU A 12 -13.26 3.83 -9.76
CA GLU A 12 -13.51 2.56 -10.46
C GLU A 12 -12.24 2.04 -11.16
N LEU A 13 -11.25 2.92 -11.38
CA LEU A 13 -9.96 2.57 -11.95
C LEU A 13 -8.95 2.27 -10.83
N PRO A 14 -8.42 1.04 -10.73
CA PRO A 14 -7.36 0.76 -9.79
C PRO A 14 -6.04 1.41 -10.25
N ARG A 15 -5.20 1.81 -9.30
CA ARG A 15 -3.82 2.23 -9.55
C ARG A 15 -2.87 1.05 -9.37
N ILE A 16 -2.00 0.85 -10.36
CA ILE A 16 -0.90 -0.12 -10.27
C ILE A 16 0.23 0.50 -9.44
N ILE A 17 0.63 -0.19 -8.37
CA ILE A 17 1.64 0.28 -7.41
C ILE A 17 2.77 -0.76 -7.32
N PRO A 18 4.05 -0.36 -7.44
CA PRO A 18 5.17 -1.28 -7.24
C PRO A 18 5.26 -1.71 -5.78
N VAL A 19 5.70 -2.94 -5.55
CA VAL A 19 5.94 -3.47 -4.21
C VAL A 19 7.44 -3.75 -4.04
N ALA A 20 8.06 -3.08 -3.08
CA ALA A 20 9.50 -3.17 -2.83
C ALA A 20 9.94 -4.51 -2.23
N GLY A 21 9.05 -5.19 -1.53
CA GLY A 21 9.35 -6.43 -0.81
C GLY A 21 8.62 -6.50 0.53
N GLN A 22 9.17 -7.26 1.46
CA GLN A 22 8.61 -7.48 2.79
C GLN A 22 9.60 -7.06 3.89
N LEU A 23 9.09 -6.48 4.99
CA LEU A 23 9.89 -6.16 6.17
C LEU A 23 10.39 -7.44 6.89
N PRO A 24 11.62 -7.45 7.43
CA PRO A 24 12.63 -6.39 7.38
C PRO A 24 13.20 -6.21 5.95
N LEU A 25 13.32 -4.96 5.51
CA LEU A 25 13.66 -4.60 4.13
C LEU A 25 14.80 -3.56 4.13
N PRO A 26 15.92 -3.83 3.43
CA PRO A 26 16.96 -2.84 3.21
C PRO A 26 16.45 -1.58 2.51
N VAL A 27 16.98 -0.44 2.93
CA VAL A 27 16.66 0.86 2.32
C VAL A 27 17.04 0.91 0.84
N GLU A 28 18.10 0.23 0.44
CA GLU A 28 18.55 0.18 -0.96
C GLU A 28 17.55 -0.55 -1.86
N ASP A 29 16.93 -1.63 -1.38
CA ASP A 29 15.90 -2.35 -2.15
C ASP A 29 14.67 -1.46 -2.38
N PHE A 30 14.29 -0.66 -1.38
CA PHE A 30 13.21 0.32 -1.53
C PHE A 30 13.54 1.47 -2.48
N LYS A 31 14.80 1.93 -2.50
CA LYS A 31 15.27 2.95 -3.46
C LYS A 31 15.37 2.40 -4.88
N ALA A 32 15.68 1.12 -5.04
CA ALA A 32 15.81 0.46 -6.34
C ALA A 32 14.46 0.32 -7.07
N VAL A 33 13.33 0.46 -6.35
CA VAL A 33 12.00 0.47 -6.96
C VAL A 33 11.89 1.64 -7.95
N PRO A 34 11.57 1.40 -9.23
CA PRO A 34 11.43 2.47 -10.20
C PRO A 34 10.23 3.37 -9.86
N VAL A 35 10.33 4.65 -10.22
CA VAL A 35 9.15 5.53 -10.25
C VAL A 35 8.24 5.06 -11.37
N THR A 36 6.93 5.00 -11.11
CA THR A 36 5.95 4.58 -12.11
C THR A 36 5.00 5.67 -12.54
N THR A 37 4.90 5.81 -13.85
CA THR A 37 3.94 6.67 -14.51
C THR A 37 2.97 5.79 -15.28
N ALA A 38 1.69 5.90 -14.95
CA ALA A 38 0.63 5.20 -15.67
C ALA A 38 0.30 5.97 -16.96
N ALA A 39 0.21 5.26 -18.09
CA ALA A 39 -0.15 5.86 -19.36
C ALA A 39 -1.68 5.86 -19.55
N ASP A 40 -2.22 7.05 -19.80
CA ASP A 40 -3.64 7.27 -20.10
C ASP A 40 -4.07 6.62 -21.43
N PRO A 41 -5.37 6.34 -21.60
CA PRO A 41 -6.46 6.54 -20.64
C PRO A 41 -6.70 5.32 -19.73
N PHE A 42 -5.91 4.26 -19.86
CA PHE A 42 -6.15 2.96 -19.21
C PHE A 42 -5.22 2.67 -18.04
N GLY A 43 -4.39 3.64 -17.63
CA GLY A 43 -3.44 3.48 -16.55
C GLY A 43 -2.38 2.39 -16.81
N LEU A 44 -1.96 2.22 -18.06
CA LEU A 44 -1.00 1.18 -18.43
C LEU A 44 0.38 1.48 -17.84
N VAL A 45 0.96 0.52 -17.13
CA VAL A 45 2.33 0.60 -16.63
C VAL A 45 3.20 -0.34 -17.45
N GLN A 46 4.23 0.21 -18.09
CA GLN A 46 5.25 -0.56 -18.79
C GLN A 46 6.48 -0.72 -17.90
N PHE A 47 7.00 -1.93 -17.81
CA PHE A 47 8.19 -2.24 -17.02
C PHE A 47 9.00 -3.35 -17.69
N SER A 48 10.32 -3.23 -17.61
CA SER A 48 11.27 -4.25 -18.06
C SER A 48 12.17 -4.67 -16.89
N GLY A 49 12.23 -5.96 -16.60
CA GLY A 49 13.03 -6.51 -15.50
C GLY A 49 12.20 -7.39 -14.57
N VAL A 50 12.67 -7.56 -13.34
CA VAL A 50 11.97 -8.31 -12.28
C VAL A 50 11.42 -7.32 -11.26
N GLY A 51 10.14 -7.47 -10.92
CA GLY A 51 9.47 -6.62 -9.95
C GLY A 51 8.10 -7.16 -9.59
N ALA A 52 7.59 -6.75 -8.43
CA ALA A 52 6.25 -7.08 -7.98
C ALA A 52 5.35 -5.84 -8.05
N TRP A 53 4.09 -6.04 -8.39
CA TRP A 53 3.10 -4.98 -8.56
C TRP A 53 1.78 -5.43 -7.93
N THR A 54 1.01 -4.46 -7.44
CA THR A 54 -0.33 -4.72 -6.95
C THR A 54 -1.28 -3.64 -7.45
N ALA A 55 -2.51 -4.04 -7.76
CA ALA A 55 -3.58 -3.13 -8.11
C ALA A 55 -4.30 -2.71 -6.82
N VAL A 56 -4.33 -1.41 -6.55
CA VAL A 56 -5.01 -0.85 -5.37
C VAL A 56 -6.20 -0.04 -5.86
N PRO A 57 -7.38 -0.15 -5.23
CA PRO A 57 -8.53 0.67 -5.59
C PRO A 57 -8.17 2.16 -5.69
N GLY A 58 -8.85 2.89 -6.57
CA GLY A 58 -8.68 4.34 -6.79
C GLY A 58 -9.21 5.18 -5.62
N TRP A 59 -8.90 4.81 -4.37
CA TRP A 59 -9.23 5.60 -3.21
C TRP A 59 -8.50 6.95 -3.30
N GLN A 60 -9.15 8.01 -2.82
CA GLN A 60 -8.63 9.38 -2.94
C GLN A 60 -7.18 9.53 -2.45
N VAL A 61 -6.82 8.84 -1.37
CA VAL A 61 -5.46 8.87 -0.80
C VAL A 61 -4.41 8.23 -1.73
N ILE A 62 -4.82 7.28 -2.56
CA ILE A 62 -3.99 6.61 -3.57
C ILE A 62 -3.89 7.45 -4.84
N LEU A 63 -4.99 8.08 -5.27
CA LEU A 63 -4.98 8.98 -6.42
C LEU A 63 -4.11 10.22 -6.17
N GLN A 64 -4.09 10.72 -4.93
CA GLN A 64 -3.28 11.88 -4.52
C GLN A 64 -1.78 11.57 -4.32
N ALA A 65 -1.38 10.31 -4.25
CA ALA A 65 0.02 9.95 -4.05
C ALA A 65 0.84 10.21 -5.32
N GLU A 66 1.99 10.87 -5.23
CA GLU A 66 2.80 11.15 -6.42
C GLU A 66 3.64 9.93 -6.80
N ASP A 67 4.37 9.36 -5.84
CA ASP A 67 5.26 8.21 -6.03
C ASP A 67 4.97 7.12 -4.97
N PRO A 68 3.80 6.45 -5.07
CA PRO A 68 3.42 5.41 -4.13
C PRO A 68 4.24 4.14 -4.35
N VAL A 69 4.73 3.55 -3.26
CA VAL A 69 5.40 2.26 -3.21
C VAL A 69 4.81 1.42 -2.09
N GLY A 70 4.48 0.18 -2.40
CA GLY A 70 4.03 -0.83 -1.44
C GLY A 70 5.19 -1.51 -0.72
N VAL A 71 5.01 -1.81 0.56
CA VAL A 71 5.87 -2.65 1.38
C VAL A 71 4.98 -3.62 2.14
N LEU A 72 5.28 -4.91 2.05
CA LEU A 72 4.60 -5.91 2.86
C LEU A 72 5.16 -5.88 4.28
N ALA A 73 4.27 -5.90 5.26
CA ALA A 73 4.62 -5.98 6.66
C ALA A 73 3.69 -6.96 7.37
N ARG A 74 4.00 -7.27 8.61
CA ARG A 74 3.10 -7.92 9.55
C ARG A 74 2.44 -6.84 10.40
N LEU A 75 1.18 -7.01 10.76
CA LEU A 75 0.45 -6.00 11.52
C LEU A 75 1.18 -5.65 12.83
N LYS A 76 1.75 -6.63 13.53
CA LYS A 76 2.53 -6.41 14.77
C LYS A 76 3.86 -5.67 14.58
N GLN A 77 4.35 -5.54 13.35
CA GLN A 77 5.53 -4.70 13.06
C GLN A 77 5.18 -3.21 13.02
N LEU A 78 3.88 -2.86 12.98
CA LEU A 78 3.45 -1.47 12.98
C LEU A 78 3.44 -0.90 14.42
N PRO A 79 3.76 0.39 14.59
CA PRO A 79 3.70 1.06 15.88
C PRO A 79 2.26 1.13 16.41
N ASN A 80 2.13 1.28 17.73
CA ASN A 80 0.85 1.51 18.43
C ASN A 80 -0.20 0.39 18.23
N MET A 81 0.25 -0.85 17.96
CA MET A 81 -0.65 -1.99 17.89
C MET A 81 -1.02 -2.50 19.29
N PRO A 82 -2.29 -2.84 19.54
CA PRO A 82 -2.70 -3.54 20.75
C PRO A 82 -1.92 -4.85 20.96
N GLN A 83 -1.71 -5.24 22.22
CA GLN A 83 -0.95 -6.46 22.55
C GLN A 83 -1.64 -7.73 22.01
N ASP A 84 -2.97 -7.73 21.96
CA ASP A 84 -3.84 -8.79 21.46
C ASP A 84 -4.13 -8.69 19.95
N ALA A 85 -3.49 -7.75 19.23
CA ALA A 85 -3.66 -7.63 17.79
C ALA A 85 -3.30 -8.95 17.08
N ILE A 86 -4.10 -9.33 16.08
CA ILE A 86 -3.79 -10.47 15.22
C ILE A 86 -2.50 -10.19 14.43
N ASP A 87 -1.61 -11.17 14.35
CA ASP A 87 -0.39 -11.04 13.55
C ASP A 87 -0.62 -11.55 12.12
N GLU A 88 -1.13 -10.67 11.27
CA GLU A 88 -1.44 -10.98 9.87
C GLU A 88 -0.61 -10.12 8.90
N PRO A 89 -0.43 -10.53 7.64
CA PRO A 89 0.22 -9.68 6.65
C PRO A 89 -0.62 -8.45 6.34
N VAL A 90 0.04 -7.33 6.05
CA VAL A 90 -0.58 -6.08 5.59
C VAL A 90 0.24 -5.47 4.47
N LEU A 91 -0.42 -4.78 3.55
CA LEU A 91 0.24 -3.93 2.55
C LEU A 91 0.30 -2.51 3.10
N VAL A 92 1.51 -2.00 3.34
CA VAL A 92 1.75 -0.61 3.68
C VAL A 92 2.10 0.14 2.41
N ILE A 93 1.38 1.23 2.11
CA ILE A 93 1.67 2.08 0.95
C ILE A 93 2.25 3.39 1.45
N CYS A 94 3.41 3.72 0.90
CA CYS A 94 4.20 4.90 1.24
C CYS A 94 4.35 5.77 0.00
N ASP A 95 4.07 7.07 0.11
CA ASP A 95 4.40 8.03 -0.94
C ASP A 95 5.82 8.59 -0.72
N ARG A 96 6.75 8.20 -1.60
CA ARG A 96 8.16 8.59 -1.52
C ARG A 96 8.40 10.07 -1.78
N SER A 97 7.46 10.77 -2.39
CA SER A 97 7.55 12.23 -2.60
C SER A 97 7.36 13.02 -1.31
N GLN A 98 6.69 12.43 -0.31
CA GLN A 98 6.27 13.12 0.90
C GLN A 98 7.21 12.82 2.07
N ARG A 99 8.33 13.55 2.14
CA ARG A 99 9.38 13.34 3.17
C ARG A 99 9.45 14.43 4.23
N ASP A 100 8.68 15.50 4.08
CA ASP A 100 8.56 16.52 5.11
C ASP A 100 7.81 15.96 6.32
N TRP A 101 8.40 16.14 7.50
CA TRP A 101 7.84 15.64 8.74
C TRP A 101 6.55 16.38 9.12
N ARG A 102 5.57 15.60 9.59
CA ARG A 102 4.30 16.06 10.18
C ARG A 102 4.01 15.23 11.42
N SER A 103 3.58 15.90 12.49
CA SER A 103 3.31 15.28 13.79
C SER A 103 2.10 14.34 13.81
N ASP A 104 1.28 14.33 12.76
CA ASP A 104 0.05 13.54 12.64
C ASP A 104 0.20 12.34 11.69
N SER A 105 1.43 12.06 11.23
CA SER A 105 1.67 11.16 10.12
C SER A 105 2.68 10.06 10.47
N TYR A 106 2.48 8.88 9.88
CA TYR A 106 3.43 7.76 9.96
C TYR A 106 4.35 7.78 8.73
N TYR A 107 5.57 7.28 8.89
CA TYR A 107 6.59 7.28 7.85
C TYR A 107 7.30 5.93 7.78
N LEU A 108 7.80 5.62 6.59
CA LEU A 108 8.96 4.74 6.46
C LEU A 108 10.22 5.58 6.70
N ALA A 109 11.09 5.12 7.59
CA ALA A 109 12.35 5.79 7.92
C ALA A 109 13.54 4.84 7.79
N ASP A 110 14.69 5.39 7.43
CA ASP A 110 15.98 4.70 7.45
C ASP A 110 16.50 4.60 8.89
N ARG A 111 16.68 3.36 9.35
CA ARG A 111 17.27 3.01 10.64
C ARG A 111 18.36 2.00 10.40
N ASP A 112 19.60 2.46 10.43
CA ASP A 112 20.79 1.65 10.20
C ASP A 112 20.75 0.85 8.88
N GLY A 113 20.24 1.48 7.81
CA GLY A 113 20.13 0.88 6.48
C GLY A 113 18.92 -0.04 6.29
N GLN A 114 18.06 -0.16 7.31
CA GLN A 114 16.80 -0.91 7.26
C GLN A 114 15.61 0.04 7.28
N LEU A 115 14.54 -0.34 6.55
CA LEU A 115 13.28 0.36 6.65
C LEU A 115 12.56 0.00 7.95
N GLN A 116 12.09 1.03 8.64
CA GLN A 116 11.22 0.91 9.80
C GLN A 116 10.01 1.82 9.66
N VAL A 117 8.84 1.31 10.07
CA VAL A 117 7.63 2.11 10.22
C VAL A 117 7.69 2.87 11.54
N GLY A 118 7.44 4.17 11.51
CA GLY A 118 7.44 4.98 12.73
C GLY A 118 6.51 6.18 12.67
N TRP A 119 6.02 6.56 13.84
CA TRP A 119 5.47 7.89 14.12
C TRP A 119 6.47 8.63 15.01
N PHE A 120 6.60 9.94 14.81
CA PHE A 120 7.58 10.76 15.50
C PHE A 120 6.90 12.01 16.04
N GLU A 121 6.93 12.18 17.36
CA GLU A 121 6.36 13.33 18.07
C GLU A 121 7.03 14.67 17.70
N SER A 122 8.31 14.61 17.33
CA SER A 122 9.09 15.73 16.81
C SER A 122 9.87 15.30 15.56
N ALA A 123 10.37 16.26 14.78
CA ALA A 123 11.14 15.98 13.57
C ALA A 123 12.31 15.03 13.88
N PRO A 124 12.31 13.80 13.31
CA PRO A 124 13.30 12.80 13.68
C PRO A 124 14.65 13.10 13.02
N PRO A 125 15.77 12.70 13.65
CA PRO A 125 17.08 12.75 13.01
C PRO A 125 17.25 11.68 11.91
N ALA A 126 16.39 10.65 11.92
CA ALA A 126 16.38 9.62 10.90
C ALA A 126 15.83 10.16 9.57
N LYS A 127 16.39 9.66 8.47
CA LYS A 127 15.94 10.03 7.13
C LYS A 127 14.57 9.44 6.86
N LEU A 128 13.58 10.31 6.62
CA LEU A 128 12.25 9.90 6.17
C LEU A 128 12.32 9.50 4.70
N MET A 129 11.86 8.29 4.40
CA MET A 129 11.87 7.69 3.08
C MET A 129 10.57 7.96 2.32
N GLY A 130 9.50 8.26 3.05
CA GLY A 130 8.21 8.71 2.55
C GLY A 130 7.12 8.58 3.62
N ARG A 131 5.98 9.21 3.37
CA ARG A 131 4.81 9.19 4.27
C ARG A 131 3.95 7.98 3.97
N ILE A 132 3.52 7.27 5.00
CA ILE A 132 2.55 6.18 4.87
C ILE A 132 1.17 6.78 4.63
N VAL A 133 0.58 6.44 3.49
CA VAL A 133 -0.72 6.95 3.05
C VAL A 133 -1.83 5.92 3.28
N LEU A 134 -1.50 4.62 3.25
CA LEU A 134 -2.47 3.55 3.45
C LEU A 134 -1.83 2.34 4.12
N VAL A 135 -2.58 1.67 5.00
CA VAL A 135 -2.29 0.31 5.47
C VAL A 135 -3.51 -0.55 5.15
N MET A 136 -3.34 -1.53 4.26
CA MET A 136 -4.41 -2.40 3.78
C MET A 136 -4.22 -3.81 4.33
N ARG A 137 -5.23 -4.29 5.04
CA ARG A 137 -5.34 -5.68 5.48
C ARG A 137 -5.84 -6.55 4.32
N PRO A 138 -5.54 -7.86 4.30
CA PRO A 138 -6.08 -8.77 3.30
C PRO A 138 -7.62 -8.78 3.36
N LYS A 139 -8.26 -9.05 2.22
CA LYS A 139 -9.69 -9.32 2.18
C LYS A 139 -9.99 -10.49 3.12
N LYS A 140 -10.98 -10.33 4.01
CA LYS A 140 -11.51 -11.45 4.78
C LYS A 140 -12.05 -12.50 3.81
N ILE A 141 -11.42 -13.66 3.78
CA ILE A 141 -12.00 -14.85 3.15
C ILE A 141 -12.95 -15.39 4.22
N LEU A 142 -14.26 -15.30 3.96
CA LEU A 142 -15.23 -16.04 4.75
C LEU A 142 -15.01 -17.51 4.37
N ASP A 143 -14.62 -18.35 5.32
CA ASP A 143 -14.47 -19.79 5.09
C ASP A 143 -15.74 -20.35 4.42
N GLU A 144 -15.57 -21.34 3.54
CA GLU A 144 -16.61 -21.92 2.66
C GLU A 144 -17.90 -22.37 3.38
N GLY A 145 -17.87 -22.51 4.72
CA GLY A 145 -19.04 -22.82 5.54
C GLY A 145 -20.07 -21.69 5.65
N TYR A 146 -19.71 -20.41 5.43
CA TYR A 146 -20.65 -19.29 5.55
C TYR A 146 -21.44 -19.02 4.25
N THR A 147 -20.94 -19.51 3.11
CA THR A 147 -21.57 -19.26 1.80
C THR A 147 -22.86 -20.06 1.59
N GLN A 148 -23.15 -21.06 2.44
CA GLN A 148 -24.43 -21.77 2.39
C GLN A 148 -25.58 -21.01 3.06
N GLU A 149 -25.31 -20.12 4.02
CA GLU A 149 -26.37 -19.39 4.74
C GLU A 149 -26.84 -18.12 4.02
N LEU A 150 -26.01 -17.51 3.16
CA LEU A 150 -26.38 -16.30 2.43
C LEU A 150 -27.44 -16.51 1.33
N TRP A 151 -27.73 -17.75 0.94
CA TRP A 151 -28.82 -18.07 0.00
C TRP A 151 -30.18 -18.27 0.68
N GLN A 152 -30.29 -18.11 2.01
CA GLN A 152 -31.55 -18.28 2.75
C GLN A 152 -32.21 -16.98 3.21
N ILE A 153 -31.73 -15.80 2.81
CA ILE A 153 -32.28 -14.51 3.28
C ILE A 153 -32.87 -13.67 2.14
N ASP A 154 -33.29 -14.31 1.05
CA ASP A 154 -34.22 -13.70 0.08
C ASP A 154 -35.45 -14.61 -0.04
N GLU A 155 -36.35 -14.54 0.95
CA GLU A 155 -37.77 -14.95 0.83
C GLU A 155 -38.70 -13.86 1.40
#